data_AF-A0A3M6VPB9-F1
#
_entry.id   AF-A0A3M6VPB9-F1
#
_cell.length_a   1.000
_cell.length_b   1.000
_cell.length_c   1.000
_cell.angle_alpha   90.00
_cell.angle_beta   90.00
_cell.angle_gamma   90.00
#
_symmetry.space_group_name_H-M   'P 1'
#
loop_
_entity.id
_entity.type
_entity.pdbx_description
1 polymer ?
#
loop_
_entity_poly.entity_id
_entity_poly.type
_entity_poly.pdbx_seq_one_letter_code
_entity_poly.pdbx_strand_id
1 'polypeptide(L)'
;MAITSMTSFVFSMVLGFFSIAAASARGPIIGVFAHPSSHYGEYIAASYVKWVESAGGRVVPIPYNAPKPYLEQLLPQLNGLLFPGGAATVNDRAE
;
A
#
# COMPACT_ATOMS: atom_id res chain seq x y z
N MET A 1 22.23 6.04 -44.52
CA MET A 1 22.60 5.82 -43.10
C MET A 1 21.70 6.55 -42.10
N ALA A 2 21.17 7.75 -42.42
CA ALA A 2 20.30 8.51 -41.50
C ALA A 2 18.84 8.00 -41.38
N ILE A 3 18.28 7.38 -42.43
CA ILE A 3 16.87 6.92 -42.44
C ILE A 3 16.68 5.66 -41.56
N THR A 4 17.71 4.80 -41.48
CA THR A 4 17.72 3.59 -40.64
C THR A 4 17.94 3.88 -39.14
N SER A 5 18.62 4.98 -38.78
CA SER A 5 18.74 5.39 -37.38
C SER A 5 17.46 6.03 -36.86
N MET A 6 16.76 6.81 -37.70
CA MET A 6 15.53 7.51 -37.34
C MET A 6 14.35 6.54 -37.12
N THR A 7 14.26 5.46 -37.91
CA THR A 7 13.26 4.40 -37.74
C THR A 7 13.49 3.56 -36.48
N SER A 8 14.74 3.26 -36.15
CA SER A 8 15.12 2.53 -34.92
C SER A 8 14.84 3.36 -33.65
N PHE A 9 15.03 4.68 -33.69
CA PHE A 9 14.78 5.57 -32.56
C PHE A 9 13.27 5.70 -32.25
N VAL A 10 12.45 5.82 -33.30
CA VAL A 10 10.98 5.86 -33.16
C VAL A 10 10.44 4.52 -32.66
N PHE A 11 11.00 3.39 -33.11
CA PHE A 11 10.61 2.06 -32.65
C PHE A 11 10.94 1.82 -31.16
N SER A 12 12.11 2.27 -30.69
CA SER A 12 12.51 2.21 -29.28
C SER A 12 11.64 3.12 -28.40
N MET A 13 11.29 4.31 -28.89
CA MET A 13 10.40 5.24 -28.19
C MET A 13 8.99 4.65 -28.03
N VAL A 14 8.45 3.99 -29.06
CA VAL A 14 7.12 3.35 -29.01
C VAL A 14 7.08 2.13 -28.07
N LEU A 15 8.15 1.34 -27.99
CA LEU A 15 8.27 0.23 -27.03
C LEU A 15 8.42 0.72 -25.58
N GLY A 16 9.05 1.88 -25.35
CA GLY A 16 9.19 2.48 -24.03
C GLY A 16 7.87 2.96 -23.42
N PHE A 17 6.87 3.32 -24.26
CA PHE A 17 5.55 3.77 -23.79
C PHE A 17 4.57 2.62 -23.48
N PHE A 18 4.88 1.37 -23.84
CA PHE A 18 3.92 0.26 -23.76
C PHE A 18 3.96 -0.55 -22.45
N SER A 19 4.82 -0.21 -21.49
CA SER A 19 4.73 -0.78 -20.13
C SER A 19 3.71 -0.01 -19.30
N ILE A 20 2.44 -0.08 -19.68
CA ILE A 20 1.35 0.19 -18.75
C ILE A 20 1.33 -0.99 -17.80
N ALA A 21 1.95 -0.83 -16.62
CA ALA A 21 1.81 -1.79 -15.54
C ALA A 21 0.31 -2.01 -15.32
N ALA A 22 -0.16 -3.24 -15.50
CA ALA A 22 -1.55 -3.60 -15.27
C ALA A 22 -1.87 -3.34 -13.79
N ALA A 23 -2.47 -2.19 -13.50
CA ALA A 23 -2.98 -1.89 -12.17
C ALA A 23 -4.02 -2.96 -11.82
N SER A 24 -3.96 -3.47 -10.59
CA SER A 24 -4.98 -4.40 -10.07
C SER A 24 -6.37 -3.87 -10.39
N ALA A 25 -7.20 -4.68 -11.05
CA ALA A 25 -8.57 -4.32 -11.43
C ALA A 25 -9.45 -3.93 -10.22
N ARG A 26 -8.98 -4.18 -8.99
CA ARG A 26 -9.69 -3.90 -7.72
C ARG A 26 -8.95 -2.90 -6.83
N GLY A 27 -7.95 -2.19 -7.35
CA GLY A 27 -7.13 -1.24 -6.57
C GLY A 27 -6.13 -1.90 -5.60
N PRO A 28 -5.19 -1.10 -5.06
CA PRO A 28 -4.15 -1.57 -4.14
C PRO A 28 -4.73 -1.95 -2.77
N ILE A 29 -4.10 -2.91 -2.09
CA ILE A 29 -4.41 -3.31 -0.71
C ILE A 29 -3.48 -2.56 0.23
N ILE A 30 -4.05 -1.73 1.09
CA ILE A 30 -3.33 -0.92 2.06
C ILE A 30 -3.60 -1.48 3.45
N GLY A 31 -2.52 -1.85 4.15
CA GLY A 31 -2.58 -2.17 5.57
C GLY A 31 -2.78 -0.90 6.39
N VAL A 32 -3.74 -0.88 7.32
CA VAL A 32 -3.96 0.24 8.23
C VAL A 32 -3.71 -0.22 9.64
N PHE A 33 -2.71 0.38 10.29
CA PHE A 33 -2.31 0.01 11.65
C PHE A 33 -3.34 0.46 12.68
N ALA A 34 -3.78 -0.46 13.53
CA ALA A 34 -4.73 -0.17 14.60
C ALA A 34 -4.06 0.55 15.78
N HIS A 35 -4.87 1.29 16.54
CA HIS A 35 -4.47 1.91 17.80
C HIS A 35 -5.06 1.18 19.00
N PRO A 36 -4.37 1.16 20.14
CA PRO A 36 -4.89 0.57 21.36
C PRO A 36 -6.04 1.41 21.91
N SER A 37 -7.05 0.76 22.48
CA SER A 37 -8.17 1.39 23.16
C SER A 37 -8.45 0.68 24.47
N SER A 38 -8.61 1.44 25.55
CA SER A 38 -9.03 0.89 26.84
C SER A 38 -10.47 0.36 26.82
N HIS A 39 -11.30 0.82 25.90
CA HIS A 39 -12.72 0.48 25.85
C HIS A 39 -13.04 -0.64 24.85
N TYR A 40 -12.30 -0.68 23.73
CA TYR A 40 -12.59 -1.61 22.62
C TYR A 40 -11.44 -2.59 22.33
N GLY A 41 -10.35 -2.54 23.12
CA GLY A 41 -9.12 -3.29 22.87
C GLY A 41 -8.25 -2.61 21.82
N GLU A 42 -8.74 -2.54 20.58
CA GLU A 42 -8.08 -1.84 19.48
C GLU A 42 -9.10 -1.18 18.53
N TYR A 43 -8.67 -0.15 17.81
CA TYR A 43 -9.54 0.57 16.88
C TYR A 43 -8.77 1.16 15.69
N ILE A 44 -9.49 1.40 14.59
CA ILE A 44 -9.05 2.23 13.47
C ILE A 44 -10.12 3.31 13.29
N ALA A 45 -9.71 4.57 13.27
CA ALA A 45 -10.67 5.64 12.99
C ALA A 45 -11.18 5.52 11.54
N ALA A 46 -12.50 5.54 11.37
CA ALA A 46 -13.14 5.33 10.06
C ALA A 46 -12.72 6.34 8.99
N SER A 47 -12.23 7.53 9.38
CA SER A 47 -11.68 8.52 8.46
C SER A 47 -10.49 7.99 7.66
N TYR A 48 -9.60 7.19 8.27
CA TYR A 48 -8.46 6.60 7.56
C TYR A 48 -8.91 5.55 6.55
N VAL A 49 -9.91 4.73 6.92
CA VAL A 49 -10.50 3.73 6.02
C VAL A 49 -11.12 4.43 4.81
N LYS A 50 -11.98 5.43 5.06
CA LYS A 50 -12.64 6.20 4.01
C LYS A 50 -11.66 6.96 3.12
N TRP A 51 -10.56 7.46 3.68
CA TRP A 51 -9.52 8.14 2.90
C TRP A 51 -8.88 7.19 1.88
N VAL A 52 -8.51 5.97 2.30
CA VAL A 52 -7.97 4.94 1.40
C VAL A 52 -9.00 4.52 0.35
N GLU A 53 -10.24 4.24 0.76
CA GLU A 53 -11.31 3.81 -0.14
C GLU A 53 -11.68 4.91 -1.16
N SER A 54 -11.68 6.17 -0.76
CA SER A 54 -11.95 7.30 -1.65
C SER A 54 -10.90 7.47 -2.76
N ALA A 55 -9.68 6.98 -2.52
CA ALA A 55 -8.61 6.94 -3.52
C ALA A 55 -8.63 5.65 -4.37
N GLY A 56 -9.66 4.80 -4.21
CA GLY A 56 -9.78 3.53 -4.93
C GLY A 56 -8.93 2.40 -4.34
N GLY A 57 -8.43 2.54 -3.12
CA GLY A 57 -7.74 1.48 -2.38
C GLY A 57 -8.70 0.57 -1.62
N ARG A 58 -8.18 -0.58 -1.17
CA ARG A 58 -8.84 -1.51 -0.26
C ARG A 58 -8.07 -1.58 1.04
N VAL A 59 -8.75 -1.71 2.16
CA VAL A 59 -8.12 -1.71 3.49
C VAL A 59 -8.06 -3.11 4.07
N VAL A 60 -6.90 -3.45 4.65
CA VAL A 60 -6.73 -4.58 5.56
C VAL A 60 -6.31 -4.03 6.93
N PRO A 61 -7.05 -4.32 8.01
CA PRO A 61 -6.64 -3.90 9.34
C PRO A 61 -5.40 -4.68 9.79
N ILE A 62 -4.44 -3.98 10.39
CA ILE A 62 -3.29 -4.60 11.06
C ILE A 62 -3.48 -4.43 12.58
N PRO A 63 -3.66 -5.52 13.33
CA PRO A 63 -3.85 -5.45 14.78
C PRO A 63 -2.68 -4.77 15.48
N TYR A 64 -2.96 -4.01 16.55
CA TYR A 64 -1.92 -3.29 17.29
C TYR A 64 -0.92 -4.26 17.94
N ASN A 65 -1.40 -5.41 18.41
CA ASN A 65 -0.59 -6.45 19.04
C ASN A 65 -0.26 -7.62 18.08
N ALA A 66 -0.25 -7.38 16.77
CA ALA A 66 0.09 -8.40 15.79
C ALA A 66 1.49 -9.01 16.06
N PRO A 67 1.64 -10.35 16.13
CA PRO A 67 2.93 -10.97 16.38
C PRO A 67 3.81 -10.90 15.12
N LYS A 68 5.15 -10.84 15.31
CA LYS A 68 6.11 -10.73 14.21
C LYS A 68 5.93 -11.77 13.08
N PRO A 69 5.71 -13.08 13.36
CA PRO A 69 5.47 -14.06 12.31
C PRO A 69 4.21 -13.78 11.47
N TYR A 70 3.18 -13.17 12.06
CA TYR A 70 1.98 -12.76 11.33
C TYR A 70 2.30 -11.58 10.39
N LEU A 71 3.07 -10.60 10.86
CA LEU A 71 3.48 -9.45 10.05
C LEU A 71 4.41 -9.88 8.90
N GLU A 72 5.34 -10.80 9.14
CA GLU A 72 6.22 -11.37 8.10
C GLU A 72 5.43 -12.05 6.98
N GLN A 73 4.28 -12.66 7.30
CA GLN A 73 3.39 -13.25 6.31
C GLN A 73 2.49 -12.21 5.63
N LEU A 74 2.00 -11.21 6.38
CA LEU A 74 1.02 -10.23 5.89
C LEU A 74 1.68 -9.16 5.02
N LEU A 75 2.77 -8.55 5.47
CA LEU A 75 3.37 -7.36 4.84
C LEU A 75 3.73 -7.58 3.35
N PRO A 76 4.28 -8.73 2.91
CA PRO A 76 4.54 -8.97 1.49
C PRO A 76 3.30 -9.03 0.60
N GLN A 77 2.11 -9.21 1.18
CA GLN A 77 0.83 -9.25 0.45
C GLN A 77 0.21 -7.86 0.27
N LEU A 78 0.74 -6.84 0.97
CA LEU A 78 0.22 -5.48 0.93
C LEU A 78 0.94 -4.66 -0.15
N ASN A 79 0.21 -3.73 -0.75
CA ASN A 79 0.77 -2.76 -1.68
C ASN A 79 1.27 -1.49 -0.97
N GLY A 80 0.87 -1.29 0.28
CA GLY A 80 1.29 -0.15 1.09
C GLY A 80 0.84 -0.30 2.55
N LEU A 81 1.39 0.56 3.40
CA LEU A 81 1.13 0.60 4.82
C LEU A 81 0.83 2.03 5.24
N LEU A 82 -0.23 2.19 6.04
CA LEU A 82 -0.63 3.45 6.64
C LEU A 82 -0.50 3.35 8.15
N PHE A 83 0.26 4.29 8.73
CA PHE A 83 0.29 4.55 10.16
C PHE A 83 -0.61 5.75 10.47
N PRO A 84 -1.82 5.52 11.04
CA PRO A 84 -2.71 6.59 11.47
C PRO A 84 -2.04 7.52 12.48
N GLY A 85 -2.49 8.78 12.50
CA GLY A 85 -2.17 9.70 13.58
C GLY A 85 -2.96 9.37 14.85
N GLY A 86 -2.52 9.92 15.98
CA GLY A 86 -3.17 9.73 17.28
C GLY A 86 -2.22 10.05 18.44
N ALA A 87 -2.66 9.73 19.66
CA ALA A 87 -1.92 9.99 20.90
C ALA A 87 -1.42 8.71 21.59
N ALA A 88 -1.43 7.57 20.89
CA ALA A 88 -0.91 6.32 21.41
C ALA A 88 0.62 6.37 21.49
N THR A 89 1.19 5.69 22.50
CA THR A 89 2.64 5.46 22.56
C THR A 89 3.07 4.61 21.37
N VAL A 90 4.28 4.86 20.86
CA VAL A 90 4.89 4.04 19.81
C VAL A 90 5.00 2.61 20.31
N ASN A 91 4.53 1.67 19.49
CA ASN A 91 4.63 0.25 19.79
C ASN A 91 6.11 -0.17 19.77
N ASP A 92 6.55 -0.83 20.84
CA ASP A 92 7.92 -1.30 21.05
C ASP A 92 8.28 -2.52 20.18
N ARG A 93 7.30 -3.17 19.55
CA ARG A 93 7.49 -4.40 18.76
C ARG A 93 7.99 -4.21 17.33
N ALA A 94 8.62 -3.07 17.02
CA ALA A 94 9.16 -2.77 15.69
C ALA A 94 10.58 -3.34 15.44
N GLU A 95 10.96 -4.40 16.17
CA GLU A 95 12.28 -5.06 16.15
C GLU A 95 12.28 -6.39 15.38
#